data_AF-A0A523B115-F1
#
_entry.id   AF-A0A523B115-F1
#
_cell.length_a   1.000
_cell.length_b   1.000
_cell.length_c   1.000
_cell.angle_alpha   90.00
_cell.angle_beta   90.00
_cell.angle_gamma   90.00
#
_symmetry.space_group_name_H-M   'P 1'
#
loop_
_entity.id
_entity.type
_entity.pdbx_description
1 polymer ?
#
loop_
_entity_poly.entity_id
_entity_poly.type
_entity_poly.pdbx_seq_one_letter_code
_entity_poly.pdbx_strand_id
1 'polypeptide(L)'
;MPRKTAKAREEKEVESLKVGVEPTEIKLFGKWTFHDVEIKDPGLKRYVCLKPIFLPHTEGRHEHKRFGKADVPIVERLINNLMKPGKNAGKKILAMNIVKNAFEIVHLKTGKNPIQVLVEAIEKAGPREETTRIAYGGIVYHQSVDVSPQRRVDLALRWLTEGARLASFSNPKTIDECLADEIIAAAQGDPKSYAIAKKDEIERIAMSSR
;
A
#
# COMPACT_ATOMS: atom_id res chain seq x y z
N MET A 1 -47.16 -29.93 22.54
CA MET A 1 -46.95 -29.95 21.07
C MET A 1 -47.78 -28.78 20.51
N PRO A 2 -47.23 -27.70 19.89
CA PRO A 2 -46.61 -27.71 18.54
C PRO A 2 -45.61 -26.55 18.27
N ARG A 3 -44.74 -26.15 19.22
CA ARG A 3 -43.80 -25.01 19.01
C ARG A 3 -42.50 -25.36 18.28
N LYS A 4 -42.12 -26.65 18.19
CA LYS A 4 -40.90 -27.08 17.46
C LYS A 4 -41.08 -27.11 15.93
N THR A 5 -42.31 -27.25 15.43
CA THR A 5 -42.59 -27.30 13.98
C THR A 5 -42.69 -25.91 13.34
N ALA A 6 -43.00 -24.86 14.11
CA ALA A 6 -43.00 -23.48 13.63
C ALA A 6 -41.57 -22.93 13.47
N LYS A 7 -40.69 -23.15 14.46
CA LYS A 7 -39.27 -22.77 14.35
C LYS A 7 -38.54 -23.50 13.23
N ALA A 8 -38.83 -24.79 13.02
CA ALA A 8 -38.24 -25.54 11.91
C ALA A 8 -38.81 -25.14 10.52
N ARG A 9 -39.95 -24.44 10.48
CA ARG A 9 -40.51 -23.85 9.25
C ARG A 9 -39.95 -22.45 9.00
N GLU A 10 -39.78 -21.64 10.04
CA GLU A 10 -39.06 -20.35 9.96
C GLU A 10 -37.58 -20.56 9.60
N GLU A 11 -36.90 -21.54 10.19
CA GLU A 11 -35.51 -21.88 9.86
C GLU A 11 -35.38 -22.36 8.40
N LYS A 12 -36.39 -23.07 7.87
CA LYS A 12 -36.42 -23.49 6.46
C LYS A 12 -36.82 -22.38 5.48
N GLU A 13 -37.67 -21.44 5.89
CA GLU A 13 -37.98 -20.24 5.07
C GLU A 13 -36.76 -19.31 4.99
N VAL A 14 -36.00 -19.15 6.08
CA VAL A 14 -34.75 -18.38 6.11
C VAL A 14 -33.66 -19.04 5.26
N GLU A 15 -33.67 -20.36 5.11
CA GLU A 15 -32.71 -21.09 4.25
C GLU A 15 -33.06 -20.99 2.75
N SER A 16 -34.33 -20.77 2.42
CA SER A 16 -34.84 -20.72 1.04
C SER A 16 -34.77 -19.35 0.34
N LEU A 17 -34.39 -18.28 1.05
CA LEU A 17 -34.22 -16.94 0.48
C LEU A 17 -32.78 -16.61 0.06
N LYS A 18 -31.89 -17.62 0.01
CA LYS A 18 -30.51 -17.46 -0.50
C LYS A 18 -30.40 -17.73 -2.01
N VAL A 19 -31.20 -17.05 -2.82
CA VAL A 19 -30.84 -16.78 -4.23
C VAL A 19 -31.32 -15.38 -4.59
N GLY A 20 -30.38 -14.46 -4.78
CA GLY A 20 -30.62 -13.19 -5.44
C GLY A 20 -30.02 -11.99 -4.70
N VAL A 21 -28.74 -11.71 -5.01
CA VAL A 21 -27.93 -10.56 -4.60
C VAL A 21 -27.13 -10.79 -3.31
N GLU A 22 -25.97 -11.45 -3.48
CA GLU A 22 -24.78 -11.18 -2.66
C GLU A 22 -24.63 -9.64 -2.56
N PRO A 23 -24.40 -9.03 -1.38
CA PRO A 23 -24.13 -7.60 -1.32
C PRO A 23 -22.95 -7.33 -2.26
N THR A 24 -23.19 -6.61 -3.35
CA THR A 24 -22.27 -6.45 -4.48
C THR A 24 -20.83 -6.37 -4.00
N GLU A 25 -20.06 -7.44 -4.20
CA GLU A 25 -18.69 -7.54 -3.72
C GLU A 25 -17.90 -6.35 -4.29
N ILE A 26 -17.49 -5.42 -3.44
CA ILE A 26 -16.83 -4.19 -3.87
C ILE A 26 -15.42 -4.58 -4.30
N LYS A 27 -15.24 -4.77 -5.61
CA LYS A 27 -13.96 -5.08 -6.23
C LYS A 27 -13.24 -3.80 -6.64
N LEU A 28 -11.95 -3.70 -6.33
CA LEU A 28 -11.10 -2.62 -6.81
C LEU A 28 -11.00 -2.71 -8.33
N PHE A 29 -11.28 -1.59 -9.01
CA PHE A 29 -11.34 -1.49 -10.47
C PHE A 29 -12.29 -2.50 -11.14
N GLY A 30 -13.24 -3.08 -10.37
CA GLY A 30 -14.12 -4.15 -10.82
C GLY A 30 -13.45 -5.51 -11.02
N LYS A 31 -12.17 -5.66 -10.66
CA LYS A 31 -11.38 -6.89 -10.91
C LYS A 31 -10.86 -7.55 -9.63
N TRP A 32 -10.34 -6.77 -8.68
CA TRP A 32 -9.60 -7.32 -7.55
C TRP A 32 -10.41 -7.31 -6.25
N THR A 33 -10.41 -8.42 -5.53
CA THR A 33 -11.08 -8.58 -4.23
C THR A 33 -10.23 -8.04 -3.08
N PHE A 34 -10.86 -7.61 -1.98
CA PHE A 34 -10.17 -7.15 -0.76
C PHE A 34 -10.16 -8.20 0.36
N HIS A 35 -10.97 -9.26 0.24
CA HIS A 35 -11.19 -10.23 1.31
C HIS A 35 -9.96 -11.09 1.62
N ASP A 36 -9.14 -11.37 0.61
CA ASP A 36 -7.98 -12.27 0.74
C ASP A 36 -6.68 -11.54 1.13
N VAL A 37 -6.77 -10.25 1.50
CA VAL A 37 -5.59 -9.42 1.76
C VAL A 37 -5.27 -9.40 3.24
N GLU A 38 -4.14 -9.98 3.61
CA GLU A 38 -3.65 -10.07 4.98
C GLU A 38 -2.33 -9.33 5.17
N ILE A 39 -2.23 -8.62 6.30
CA ILE A 39 -1.04 -7.89 6.74
C ILE A 39 -0.31 -8.79 7.74
N LYS A 40 0.94 -9.17 7.42
CA LYS A 40 1.77 -10.03 8.26
C LYS A 40 2.31 -9.28 9.47
N ASP A 41 2.63 -7.99 9.31
CA ASP A 41 3.21 -7.16 10.37
C ASP A 41 2.12 -6.54 11.28
N PRO A 42 2.02 -6.92 12.57
CA PRO A 42 0.98 -6.41 13.47
C PRO A 42 1.06 -4.89 13.71
N GLY A 43 2.27 -4.32 13.68
CA GLY A 43 2.49 -2.88 13.88
C GLY A 43 1.99 -2.00 12.73
N LEU A 44 1.85 -2.57 11.52
CA LEU A 44 1.39 -1.85 10.33
C LEU A 44 -0.12 -1.98 10.11
N LYS A 45 -0.76 -2.97 10.74
CA LYS A 45 -2.20 -3.25 10.61
C LYS A 45 -3.11 -2.04 10.86
N ARG A 46 -2.71 -1.12 11.75
CA ARG A 46 -3.48 0.11 12.05
C ARG A 46 -3.24 1.26 11.06
N TYR A 47 -2.17 1.19 10.26
CA TYR A 47 -1.74 2.28 9.38
C TYR A 47 -1.89 1.96 7.88
N VAL A 48 -2.18 0.71 7.56
CA VAL A 48 -2.53 0.23 6.22
C VAL A 48 -4.04 0.00 6.18
N CYS A 49 -4.77 0.92 5.55
CA CYS A 49 -6.21 0.81 5.40
C CYS A 49 -6.58 0.02 4.14
N LEU A 50 -7.32 -1.08 4.33
CA LEU A 50 -7.85 -1.97 3.29
C LEU A 50 -9.36 -1.76 3.08
N LYS A 51 -9.87 -0.56 3.34
CA LYS A 51 -11.29 -0.23 3.15
C LYS A 51 -11.69 -0.54 1.69
N PRO A 52 -12.76 -1.32 1.46
CA PRO A 52 -13.17 -1.70 0.12
C PRO A 52 -13.66 -0.46 -0.64
N ILE A 53 -13.06 -0.21 -1.79
CA ILE A 53 -13.36 0.92 -2.67
C ILE A 53 -13.37 0.44 -4.12
N PHE A 54 -14.31 0.93 -4.91
CA PHE A 54 -14.39 0.60 -6.33
C PHE A 54 -13.33 1.37 -7.14
N LEU A 55 -13.23 2.68 -6.91
CA LEU A 55 -12.21 3.55 -7.47
C LEU A 55 -11.46 4.27 -6.35
N PRO A 56 -10.12 4.35 -6.40
CA PRO A 56 -9.29 5.03 -5.40
C PRO A 56 -9.27 6.55 -5.59
N HIS A 57 -10.45 7.17 -5.49
CA HIS A 57 -10.65 8.61 -5.55
C HIS A 57 -11.71 9.04 -4.54
N THR A 58 -11.29 9.24 -3.29
CA THR A 58 -12.22 9.49 -2.18
C THR A 58 -12.43 10.99 -1.92
N GLU A 59 -11.61 11.87 -2.51
CA GLU A 59 -11.61 13.33 -2.27
C GLU A 59 -11.59 13.74 -0.78
N GLY A 60 -11.15 12.82 0.09
CA GLY A 60 -11.26 12.97 1.53
C GLY A 60 -10.30 14.03 2.09
N ARG A 61 -10.79 14.82 3.05
CA ARG A 61 -9.98 15.82 3.77
C ARG A 61 -9.34 15.19 5.00
N HIS A 62 -8.13 14.68 4.83
CA HIS A 62 -7.39 13.94 5.88
C HIS A 62 -6.26 14.76 6.53
N GLU A 63 -6.00 15.97 6.04
CA GLU A 63 -4.87 16.81 6.44
C GLU A 63 -5.07 17.43 7.84
N HIS A 64 -6.28 17.88 8.16
CA HIS A 64 -6.55 18.62 9.40
C HIS A 64 -6.53 17.76 10.68
N LYS A 65 -6.49 16.43 10.56
CA LYS A 65 -6.49 15.51 11.72
C LYS A 65 -5.15 14.78 11.83
N ARG A 66 -4.56 14.77 13.04
CA ARG A 66 -3.40 13.93 13.35
C ARG A 66 -3.78 12.47 13.08
N PHE A 67 -2.95 11.74 12.34
CA PHE A 67 -3.20 10.37 11.86
C PHE A 67 -4.33 10.19 10.83
N GLY A 68 -4.97 11.24 10.33
CA GLY A 68 -6.04 11.11 9.32
C GLY A 68 -5.59 10.41 8.02
N LYS A 69 -4.28 10.40 7.73
CA LYS A 69 -3.68 9.66 6.61
C LYS A 69 -3.77 8.13 6.77
N ALA A 70 -3.89 7.62 8.00
CA ALA A 70 -3.98 6.18 8.25
C ALA A 70 -5.30 5.59 7.74
N ASP A 71 -6.38 6.39 7.76
CA ASP A 71 -7.72 5.98 7.31
C ASP A 71 -7.84 5.94 5.78
N VAL A 72 -6.90 6.54 5.05
CA VAL A 72 -6.92 6.61 3.58
C VAL A 72 -6.55 5.24 3.01
N PRO A 73 -7.31 4.71 2.03
CA PRO A 73 -6.97 3.46 1.36
C PRO A 73 -5.54 3.47 0.82
N ILE A 74 -4.82 2.35 0.99
CA ILE A 74 -3.39 2.32 0.66
C ILE A 74 -3.10 2.55 -0.83
N VAL A 75 -3.99 2.07 -1.70
CA VAL A 75 -3.91 2.29 -3.16
C VAL A 75 -4.08 3.77 -3.50
N GLU A 76 -4.98 4.47 -2.81
CA GLU A 76 -5.13 5.92 -3.01
C GLU A 76 -3.90 6.68 -2.51
N ARG A 77 -3.27 6.26 -1.41
CA ARG A 77 -1.99 6.84 -0.95
C ARG A 77 -0.87 6.63 -1.96
N LEU A 78 -0.80 5.47 -2.61
CA LEU A 78 0.15 5.20 -3.68
C LEU A 78 -0.07 6.16 -4.88
N ILE A 79 -1.32 6.28 -5.33
CA ILE A 79 -1.70 7.20 -6.43
C ILE A 79 -1.34 8.65 -6.08
N ASN A 80 -1.60 9.08 -4.85
CA ASN A 80 -1.28 10.42 -4.39
C ASN A 80 0.23 10.68 -4.38
N ASN A 81 1.06 9.70 -4.00
CA ASN A 81 2.52 9.83 -4.04
C ASN A 81 3.09 9.84 -5.46
N LEU A 82 2.42 9.21 -6.42
CA LEU A 82 2.82 9.23 -7.83
C LEU A 82 2.66 10.63 -8.45
N MET A 83 1.70 11.42 -7.94
CA MET A 83 1.53 12.83 -8.29
C MET A 83 2.52 13.73 -7.52
N LYS A 84 3.80 13.70 -7.90
CA LYS A 84 4.80 14.61 -7.31
C LYS A 84 4.57 16.07 -7.77
N PRO A 85 4.96 17.07 -6.95
CA PRO A 85 4.89 18.48 -7.32
C PRO A 85 5.70 18.76 -8.60
N GLY A 86 5.20 19.66 -9.43
CA GLY A 86 5.76 20.01 -10.75
C GLY A 86 4.76 19.73 -11.88
N LYS A 87 5.26 19.27 -13.04
CA LYS A 87 4.44 19.03 -14.25
C LYS A 87 3.32 17.99 -14.07
N ASN A 88 3.43 17.15 -13.05
CA ASN A 88 2.52 16.03 -12.78
C ASN A 88 1.58 16.31 -11.60
N ALA A 89 1.66 17.51 -11.01
CA ALA A 89 0.81 17.91 -9.91
C ALA A 89 -0.68 17.92 -10.33
N GLY A 90 -1.55 17.38 -9.50
CA GLY A 90 -3.02 17.38 -9.70
C GLY A 90 -3.55 16.38 -10.74
N LYS A 91 -2.70 15.68 -11.49
CA LYS A 91 -3.13 14.73 -12.54
C LYS A 91 -3.52 13.36 -11.98
N LYS A 92 -4.57 13.33 -11.15
CA LYS A 92 -4.99 12.11 -10.43
C LYS A 92 -5.58 11.02 -11.33
N ILE A 93 -6.30 11.41 -12.38
CA ILE A 93 -6.87 10.47 -13.35
C ILE A 93 -5.74 9.72 -14.09
N LEU A 94 -4.70 10.44 -14.51
CA LEU A 94 -3.54 9.83 -15.16
C LEU A 94 -2.82 8.86 -14.21
N ALA A 95 -2.59 9.28 -12.96
CA ALA A 95 -1.95 8.43 -11.94
C ALA A 95 -2.78 7.18 -11.62
N MET A 96 -4.11 7.28 -11.62
CA MET A 96 -5.00 6.14 -11.44
C MET A 96 -4.88 5.14 -12.59
N ASN A 97 -4.83 5.62 -13.83
CA ASN A 97 -4.65 4.75 -15.00
C ASN A 97 -3.30 4.02 -14.96
N ILE A 98 -2.23 4.70 -14.56
CA ILE A 98 -0.90 4.11 -14.36
C ILE A 98 -0.96 2.96 -13.35
N VAL A 99 -1.57 3.19 -12.18
CA VAL A 99 -1.68 2.17 -11.13
C VAL A 99 -2.59 1.02 -11.56
N LYS A 100 -3.68 1.30 -12.29
CA LYS A 100 -4.57 0.27 -12.84
C LYS A 100 -3.79 -0.67 -13.78
N ASN A 101 -3.05 -0.11 -14.73
CA ASN A 101 -2.24 -0.87 -15.68
C ASN A 101 -1.11 -1.63 -14.96
N ALA A 102 -0.43 -0.99 -14.00
CA ALA A 102 0.61 -1.63 -13.21
C ALA A 102 0.07 -2.85 -12.44
N PHE A 103 -1.12 -2.75 -11.84
CA PHE A 103 -1.74 -3.88 -11.14
C PHE A 103 -2.14 -5.03 -12.06
N GLU A 104 -2.54 -4.74 -13.30
CA GLU A 104 -2.76 -5.77 -14.31
C GLU A 104 -1.45 -6.50 -14.65
N ILE A 105 -0.36 -5.76 -14.84
CA ILE A 105 0.97 -6.35 -15.09
C ILE A 105 1.46 -7.19 -13.91
N VAL A 106 1.26 -6.70 -12.67
CA VAL A 106 1.63 -7.44 -11.45
C VAL A 106 0.88 -8.76 -11.40
N HIS A 107 -0.43 -8.75 -11.66
CA HIS A 107 -1.22 -9.97 -11.65
C HIS A 107 -0.78 -10.95 -12.74
N LEU A 108 -0.53 -10.47 -13.96
CA LEU A 108 -0.07 -11.32 -15.07
C LEU A 108 1.29 -11.99 -14.76
N LYS A 109 2.20 -11.27 -14.08
CA LYS A 109 3.54 -11.80 -13.74
C LYS A 109 3.54 -12.72 -12.53
N THR A 110 2.75 -12.43 -11.50
CA THR A 110 2.81 -13.16 -10.22
C THR A 110 1.68 -14.16 -10.01
N GLY A 111 0.55 -14.02 -10.73
CA GLY A 111 -0.67 -14.79 -10.52
C GLY A 111 -1.39 -14.51 -9.19
N LYS A 112 -0.88 -13.58 -8.38
CA LYS A 112 -1.43 -13.22 -7.07
C LYS A 112 -2.32 -11.99 -7.17
N ASN A 113 -3.09 -11.73 -6.11
CA ASN A 113 -3.82 -10.48 -5.98
C ASN A 113 -2.82 -9.30 -5.86
N PRO A 114 -2.86 -8.29 -6.75
CA PRO A 114 -1.89 -7.19 -6.75
C PRO A 114 -1.98 -6.33 -5.48
N ILE A 115 -3.13 -6.29 -4.81
CA ILE A 115 -3.28 -5.57 -3.54
C ILE A 115 -2.43 -6.23 -2.46
N GLN A 116 -2.43 -7.57 -2.38
CA GLN A 116 -1.59 -8.32 -1.46
C GLN A 116 -0.11 -8.07 -1.73
N VAL A 117 0.30 -8.12 -3.00
CA VAL A 117 1.69 -7.87 -3.40
C VAL A 117 2.13 -6.45 -3.00
N LEU A 118 1.26 -5.45 -3.17
CA LEU A 118 1.53 -4.08 -2.73
C LEU A 118 1.71 -3.99 -1.21
N VAL A 119 0.86 -4.66 -0.43
CA VAL A 119 0.97 -4.68 1.03
C VAL A 119 2.30 -5.32 1.46
N GLU A 120 2.65 -6.47 0.89
CA GLU A 120 3.92 -7.15 1.16
C GLU A 120 5.13 -6.29 0.78
N ALA A 121 5.06 -5.58 -0.34
CA ALA A 121 6.10 -4.64 -0.75
C ALA A 121 6.29 -3.51 0.27
N ILE A 122 5.20 -2.96 0.82
CA ILE A 122 5.25 -1.88 1.83
C ILE A 122 5.84 -2.38 3.14
N GLU A 123 5.44 -3.57 3.59
CA GLU A 123 5.98 -4.20 4.81
C GLU A 123 7.50 -4.37 4.72
N LYS A 124 7.99 -4.86 3.58
CA LYS A 124 9.42 -5.10 3.35
C LYS A 124 10.22 -3.81 3.13
N ALA A 125 9.66 -2.84 2.40
CA ALA A 125 10.34 -1.59 2.08
C ALA A 125 10.40 -0.57 3.24
N GLY A 126 9.54 -0.71 4.27
CA GLY A 126 9.53 0.22 5.40
C GLY A 126 10.73 0.00 6.34
N PRO A 127 11.59 1.02 6.55
CA PRO A 127 12.75 0.92 7.46
C PRO A 127 12.31 0.81 8.90
N ARG A 128 13.05 0.08 9.73
CA ARG A 128 12.76 -0.07 11.17
C ARG A 128 13.52 0.97 12.00
N GLU A 129 14.74 1.30 11.58
CA GLU A 129 15.62 2.26 12.24
C GLU A 129 16.06 3.34 11.24
N GLU A 130 16.16 4.58 11.72
CA GLU A 130 16.69 5.73 10.97
C GLU A 130 17.72 6.46 11.83
N THR A 131 18.48 7.39 11.22
CA THR A 131 19.32 8.30 11.99
C THR A 131 18.72 9.69 12.07
N THR A 132 18.84 10.31 13.24
CA THR A 132 18.56 11.73 13.46
C THR A 132 19.87 12.46 13.67
N ARG A 133 19.98 13.65 13.07
CA ARG A 133 21.11 14.54 13.28
C ARG A 133 20.93 15.28 14.61
N ILE A 134 21.85 15.08 15.55
CA ILE A 134 21.90 15.82 16.80
C ILE A 134 23.13 16.73 16.76
N ALA A 135 22.93 18.01 17.09
CA ALA A 135 24.00 18.98 17.20
C ALA A 135 24.23 19.28 18.69
N TYR A 136 25.48 19.16 19.14
CA TYR A 136 25.88 19.49 20.49
C TYR A 136 27.25 20.18 20.48
N GLY A 137 27.34 21.35 21.09
CA GLY A 137 28.61 22.09 21.21
C GLY A 137 29.30 22.42 19.88
N GLY A 138 28.53 22.64 18.79
CA GLY A 138 29.08 22.94 17.46
C GLY A 138 29.52 21.73 16.64
N ILE A 139 29.43 20.51 17.20
CA ILE A 139 29.68 19.25 16.50
C ILE A 139 28.35 18.58 16.20
N VAL A 140 28.27 17.95 15.03
CA VAL A 140 27.08 17.24 14.56
C VAL A 140 27.36 15.75 14.53
N TYR A 141 26.55 14.95 15.23
CA TYR A 141 26.59 13.50 15.18
C TYR A 141 25.25 12.92 14.72
N HIS A 142 25.30 11.71 14.18
CA HIS A 142 24.12 10.93 13.83
C HIS A 142 23.80 10.01 15.00
N GLN A 143 22.56 10.06 15.47
CA GLN A 143 22.03 9.16 16.51
C GLN A 143 20.99 8.25 15.89
N SER A 144 21.12 6.94 16.11
CA SER A 144 20.10 5.96 15.71
C SER A 144 18.81 6.11 16.54
N VAL A 145 17.67 6.05 15.86
CA VAL A 145 16.32 6.14 16.47
C VAL A 145 15.35 5.20 15.76
N ASP A 146 14.36 4.70 16.51
CA ASP A 146 13.30 3.85 15.96
C ASP A 146 12.30 4.65 15.10
N VAL A 147 11.82 4.03 14.02
CA VAL A 147 10.88 4.66 13.08
C VAL A 147 9.43 4.34 13.46
N SER A 148 8.60 5.38 13.58
CA SER A 148 7.15 5.20 13.81
C SER A 148 6.47 4.44 12.66
N PRO A 149 5.47 3.56 12.91
CA PRO A 149 4.85 2.75 11.86
C PRO A 149 4.20 3.57 10.73
N GLN A 150 3.61 4.73 11.04
CA GLN A 150 3.05 5.61 10.02
C GLN A 150 4.14 6.12 9.05
N ARG A 151 5.30 6.50 9.60
CA ARG A 151 6.44 6.96 8.82
C ARG A 151 7.03 5.83 7.96
N ARG A 152 7.04 4.59 8.46
CA ARG A 152 7.46 3.41 7.68
C ARG A 152 6.64 3.28 6.39
N VAL A 153 5.30 3.37 6.49
CA VAL A 153 4.42 3.31 5.32
C VAL A 153 4.64 4.49 4.37
N ASP A 154 4.79 5.70 4.91
CA ASP A 154 5.01 6.90 4.09
C ASP A 154 6.34 6.84 3.31
N LEU A 155 7.41 6.31 3.92
CA LEU A 155 8.71 6.14 3.28
C LEU A 155 8.70 5.03 2.23
N ALA A 156 8.09 3.89 2.55
CA ALA A 156 7.94 2.78 1.61
C ALA A 156 7.23 3.23 0.32
N LEU A 157 6.08 3.90 0.45
CA LEU A 157 5.34 4.41 -0.71
C LEU A 157 6.14 5.48 -1.49
N ARG A 158 6.89 6.33 -0.78
CA ARG A 158 7.75 7.34 -1.41
C ARG A 158 8.86 6.70 -2.23
N TRP A 159 9.57 5.72 -1.69
CA TRP A 159 10.68 5.08 -2.40
C TRP A 159 10.21 4.18 -3.54
N LEU A 160 9.08 3.49 -3.41
CA LEU A 160 8.48 2.73 -4.51
C LEU A 160 8.16 3.65 -5.70
N THR A 161 7.48 4.77 -5.45
CA THR A 161 7.12 5.73 -6.51
C THR A 161 8.33 6.47 -7.09
N GLU A 162 9.34 6.73 -6.26
CA GLU A 162 10.60 7.35 -6.69
C GLU A 162 11.46 6.40 -7.53
N GLY A 163 11.58 5.14 -7.11
CA GLY A 163 12.27 4.08 -7.86
C GLY A 163 11.65 3.88 -9.24
N ALA A 164 10.33 3.73 -9.30
CA ALA A 164 9.60 3.60 -10.56
C ALA A 164 9.84 4.80 -11.50
N ARG A 165 9.84 6.02 -10.96
CA ARG A 165 10.08 7.23 -11.73
C ARG A 165 11.51 7.32 -12.25
N LEU A 166 12.51 7.07 -11.39
CA LEU A 166 13.92 7.09 -11.79
C LEU A 166 14.19 6.05 -12.87
N ALA A 167 13.62 4.85 -12.73
CA ALA A 167 13.70 3.79 -13.73
C ALA A 167 13.06 4.20 -15.07
N SER A 168 11.89 4.85 -15.05
CA SER A 168 11.20 5.29 -16.27
C SER A 168 11.88 6.46 -16.99
N PHE A 169 12.68 7.28 -16.30
CA PHE A 169 13.26 8.47 -16.92
C PHE A 169 14.39 8.13 -17.90
N SER A 170 15.13 7.06 -17.63
CA SER A 170 16.31 6.67 -18.40
C SER A 170 16.09 5.46 -19.32
N ASN A 171 14.91 4.83 -19.28
CA ASN A 171 14.61 3.58 -19.98
C ASN A 171 13.42 3.78 -20.94
N PRO A 172 13.38 3.14 -22.12
CA PRO A 172 12.19 3.11 -22.98
C PRO A 172 10.94 2.49 -22.34
N LYS A 173 11.07 1.78 -21.21
CA LYS A 173 9.93 1.19 -20.48
C LYS A 173 8.93 2.26 -20.01
N THR A 174 7.65 1.92 -20.09
CA THR A 174 6.59 2.79 -19.56
C THR A 174 6.61 2.83 -18.03
N ILE A 175 6.07 3.90 -17.45
CA ILE A 175 6.01 4.05 -15.99
C ILE A 175 5.18 2.93 -15.33
N ASP A 176 4.16 2.42 -16.02
CA ASP A 176 3.27 1.35 -15.54
C ASP A 176 4.06 0.05 -15.33
N GLU A 177 4.90 -0.30 -16.30
CA GLU A 177 5.79 -1.46 -16.24
C GLU A 177 6.88 -1.30 -15.19
N CYS A 178 7.51 -0.13 -15.12
CA CYS A 178 8.52 0.16 -14.11
C CYS A 178 7.95 0.09 -12.69
N LEU A 179 6.73 0.60 -12.48
CA LEU A 179 6.06 0.52 -11.18
C LEU A 179 5.70 -0.91 -10.82
N ALA A 180 5.22 -1.72 -11.78
CA ALA A 180 4.94 -3.13 -11.56
C ALA A 180 6.21 -3.93 -11.21
N ASP A 181 7.29 -3.73 -11.95
CA ASP A 181 8.59 -4.36 -11.71
C ASP A 181 9.11 -4.00 -10.30
N GLU A 182 9.01 -2.72 -9.91
CA GLU A 182 9.43 -2.23 -8.60
C GLU A 182 8.61 -2.84 -7.45
N ILE A 183 7.28 -2.93 -7.59
CA ILE A 183 6.39 -3.55 -6.59
C ILE A 183 6.72 -5.03 -6.41
N ILE A 184 6.93 -5.77 -7.52
CA ILE A 184 7.26 -7.21 -7.46
C ILE A 184 8.61 -7.42 -6.79
N ALA A 185 9.64 -6.66 -7.18
CA ALA A 185 10.97 -6.76 -6.61
C ALA A 185 10.97 -6.43 -5.10
N ALA A 186 10.26 -5.37 -4.70
CA ALA A 186 10.09 -5.01 -3.30
C ALA A 186 9.33 -6.07 -2.50
N ALA A 187 8.29 -6.68 -3.07
CA ALA A 187 7.54 -7.77 -2.43
C ALA A 187 8.38 -9.05 -2.26
N GLN A 188 9.37 -9.29 -3.13
CA GLN A 188 10.33 -10.38 -2.96
C GLN A 188 11.41 -10.02 -1.92
N GLY A 189 11.72 -8.74 -1.78
CA GLY A 189 12.80 -8.24 -0.92
C GLY A 189 14.14 -8.18 -1.67
N ASP A 190 14.09 -8.07 -2.99
CA ASP A 190 15.29 -8.01 -3.81
C ASP A 190 15.94 -6.62 -3.73
N PRO A 191 17.27 -6.53 -3.54
CA PRO A 191 17.99 -5.26 -3.52
C PRO A 191 18.06 -4.58 -4.90
N LYS A 192 17.53 -5.23 -5.95
CA LYS A 192 17.31 -4.60 -7.26
C LYS A 192 16.26 -3.49 -7.19
N SER A 193 15.31 -3.58 -6.26
CA SER A 193 14.37 -2.51 -5.98
C SER A 193 15.09 -1.34 -5.33
N TYR A 194 14.83 -0.14 -5.83
CA TYR A 194 15.31 1.11 -5.24
C TYR A 194 14.81 1.27 -3.79
N ALA A 195 13.58 0.86 -3.52
CA ALA A 195 12.99 0.96 -2.19
C ALA A 195 13.71 0.10 -1.15
N ILE A 196 14.05 -1.15 -1.49
CA ILE A 196 14.81 -2.04 -0.61
C ILE A 196 16.25 -1.54 -0.45
N ALA A 197 16.91 -1.15 -1.54
CA ALA A 197 18.27 -0.62 -1.48
C ALA A 197 18.38 0.60 -0.57
N LYS A 198 17.41 1.52 -0.64
CA LYS A 198 17.37 2.71 0.23
C LYS A 198 17.10 2.37 1.70
N LYS A 199 16.20 1.43 1.95
CA LYS A 199 15.96 0.91 3.30
C LYS A 199 17.23 0.34 3.91
N ASP A 200 17.90 -0.57 3.21
CA ASP A 200 19.10 -1.25 3.70
C ASP A 200 20.28 -0.29 3.89
N GLU A 201 20.39 0.73 3.04
CA GLU A 201 21.37 1.81 3.21
C GLU A 201 21.14 2.58 4.52
N ILE A 202 19.89 2.95 4.80
CA ILE A 202 19.52 3.71 6.00
C ILE A 202 19.68 2.88 7.27
N GLU A 203 19.22 1.62 7.27
CA GLU A 203 19.36 0.72 8.41
C GLU A 203 20.83 0.41 8.70
N ARG A 204 21.67 0.31 7.67
CA ARG A 204 23.14 0.14 7.84
C ARG A 204 23.79 1.36 8.49
N ILE A 205 23.41 2.57 8.07
CA ILE A 205 23.92 3.81 8.68
C ILE A 205 23.43 3.93 10.13
N ALA A 206 22.19 3.53 10.41
CA ALA A 206 21.65 3.49 11.76
C ALA A 206 22.41 2.50 12.65
N MET A 207 22.67 1.28 12.18
CA MET A 207 23.47 0.30 12.93
C MET A 207 24.89 0.80 13.23
N SER A 208 25.50 1.57 12.31
CA SER A 208 26.82 2.16 12.54
C SER A 208 26.82 3.31 13.53
N SER A 209 25.66 3.94 13.75
CA SER A 209 25.48 5.13 14.60
C SER A 209 24.77 4.78 15.92
N ARG A 210 24.90 3.52 16.35
CA ARG A 210 24.35 3.00 17.60
C ARG A 210 25.24 3.31 18.78
#